data_AF-A0A1A8NVQ8-F1
#
_entry.id   AF-A0A1A8NVQ8-F1
#
_cell.length_a   1.000
_cell.length_b   1.000
_cell.length_c   1.000
_cell.angle_alpha   90.00
_cell.angle_beta   90.00
_cell.angle_gamma   90.00
#
_symmetry.space_group_name_H-M   'P 1'
#
loop_
_entity.id
_entity.type
_entity.pdbx_description
1 polymer ?
#
loop_
_entity_poly.entity_id
_entity_poly.type
_entity_poly.pdbx_seq_one_letter_code
_entity_poly.pdbx_strand_id
1 'polypeptide(L)' 'MTVTKHQSDIVEEATRAQSKSNIWFDQRSGRITASTFKAATKTDITKPSVSLIRKICYPKSHSFT' A
#
# COMPACT_ATOMS: atom_id res chain seq x y z
N MET A 1 19.38 -1.64 0.66
CA MET A 1 18.97 -2.09 2.00
C MET A 1 18.17 -3.36 1.83
N THR A 2 18.52 -4.43 2.53
CA THR A 2 17.84 -5.73 2.42
C THR A 2 17.06 -5.98 3.69
N VAL A 3 15.76 -6.27 3.58
CA VAL A 3 14.91 -6.62 4.72
C VAL A 3 15.19 -8.07 5.10
N THR A 4 15.46 -8.33 6.38
CA THR A 4 15.66 -9.70 6.86
C THR A 4 14.33 -10.44 6.98
N LYS A 5 14.38 -11.77 7.01
CA LYS A 5 13.19 -12.59 7.24
C LYS A 5 12.50 -12.23 8.56
N HIS A 6 13.29 -12.11 9.63
CA HIS A 6 12.79 -11.71 10.95
C HIS A 6 12.08 -10.35 10.95
N GLN A 7 12.64 -9.34 10.27
CA GLN A 7 11.99 -8.03 10.12
C GLN A 7 10.66 -8.15 9.36
N SER A 8 10.61 -8.99 8.32
CA SER A 8 9.39 -9.23 7.55
C SER A 8 8.31 -9.91 8.39
N ASP A 9 8.70 -10.87 9.23
CA ASP A 9 7.79 -11.61 10.10
C ASP A 9 7.18 -10.71 11.19
N ILE A 10 7.96 -9.80 11.77
CA ILE A 10 7.46 -8.78 12.72
C ILE A 10 6.41 -7.89 12.06
N VAL A 11 6.66 -7.43 10.82
CA VAL A 11 5.71 -6.58 10.10
C VAL A 11 4.43 -7.35 9.74
N GLU A 12 4.54 -8.61 9.33
CA GLU A 12 3.39 -9.48 9.08
C GLU A 12 2.53 -9.59 10.34
N GLU A 13 3.13 -9.97 11.47
CA GLU A 13 2.43 -10.15 12.74
C GLU A 13 1.72 -8.86 13.20
N ALA A 14 2.43 -7.73 13.15
CA ALA A 14 1.88 -6.42 13.52
C ALA A 14 0.75 -5.94 12.59
N THR A 15 0.60 -6.56 11.42
CA THR A 15 -0.39 -6.17 10.41
C THR A 15 -1.46 -7.21 10.09
N ARG A 16 -1.53 -8.33 10.84
CA ARG A 16 -2.56 -9.38 10.68
C ARG A 16 -4.01 -8.86 10.74
N ALA A 17 -4.25 -7.79 11.50
CA ALA A 17 -5.56 -7.14 11.58
C ALA A 17 -5.95 -6.33 10.32
N GLN A 18 -5.06 -6.26 9.31
CA GLN A 18 -5.28 -5.62 8.01
C GLN A 18 -5.81 -4.19 8.16
N SER A 19 -6.94 -3.85 7.52
CA SER A 19 -7.55 -2.51 7.55
C SER A 19 -7.97 -2.03 8.95
N LYS A 20 -8.01 -2.91 9.95
CA LYS A 20 -8.24 -2.52 11.35
C LYS A 20 -6.97 -2.03 12.05
N SER A 21 -5.79 -2.18 11.43
CA SER A 21 -4.50 -1.72 11.95
C SER A 21 -4.06 -0.44 11.25
N ASN A 22 -3.71 0.60 12.02
CA ASN A 22 -3.09 1.80 11.44
C ASN A 22 -1.74 1.48 10.78
N ILE A 23 -0.95 0.58 11.39
CA ILE A 23 0.36 0.17 10.88
C ILE A 23 0.24 -0.48 9.50
N TRP A 24 -0.86 -1.19 9.21
CA TRP A 24 -1.09 -1.76 7.87
C TRP A 24 -1.14 -0.70 6.79
N PHE A 25 -1.79 0.45 7.04
CA PHE A 25 -1.84 1.54 6.09
C PHE A 25 -0.46 2.20 5.91
N ASP A 26 0.29 2.38 7.01
CA ASP A 26 1.63 2.97 6.97
C ASP A 26 2.60 2.09 6.17
N GLN A 27 2.59 0.77 6.41
CA GLN A 27 3.43 -0.20 5.69
C GLN A 27 3.09 -0.30 4.19
N ARG A 28 1.86 0.05 3.80
CA ARG A 28 1.38 0.00 2.41
C ARG A 28 1.48 1.33 1.68
N SER A 29 1.65 2.45 2.40
CA SER A 29 1.77 3.77 1.79
C SER A 29 2.92 3.83 0.80
N GLY A 30 2.65 4.37 -0.39
CA GLY A 30 3.64 4.52 -1.46
C GLY A 30 4.00 3.21 -2.18
N ARG A 31 3.39 2.06 -1.84
CA ARG A 31 3.70 0.77 -2.45
C ARG A 31 2.62 0.34 -3.43
N ILE A 32 3.05 -0.19 -4.58
CA ILE A 32 2.13 -0.92 -5.47
C ILE A 32 1.83 -2.26 -4.81
N THR A 33 0.55 -2.48 -4.48
CA THR A 33 0.07 -3.73 -3.87
C THR A 33 -0.75 -4.51 -4.88
N ALA A 34 -1.07 -5.76 -4.58
CA ALA A 34 -1.83 -6.62 -5.50
C ALA A 34 -3.12 -5.96 -6.04
N SER A 35 -3.87 -5.24 -5.19
CA SER A 35 -5.12 -4.58 -5.59
C SER A 35 -4.95 -3.29 -6.40
N THR A 36 -3.74 -2.71 -6.45
CA THR A 36 -3.44 -1.52 -7.26
C THR A 36 -2.56 -1.83 -8.48
N PHE A 37 -1.96 -3.02 -8.54
CA PHE A 37 -1.02 -3.43 -9.58
C PHE A 37 -1.56 -3.24 -11.00
N LYS A 38 -2.75 -3.79 -11.29
CA LYS A 38 -3.34 -3.70 -12.63
C LYS A 38 -3.58 -2.25 -13.07
N ALA A 39 -4.05 -1.41 -12.15
CA ALA A 39 -4.30 0.00 -12.43
C ALA A 39 -2.98 0.76 -12.63
N ALA A 40 -1.95 0.47 -11.83
CA ALA A 40 -0.63 1.06 -11.96
C ALA A 40 0.02 0.71 -13.30
N THR A 41 -0.13 -0.53 -13.80
CA THR A 41 0.41 -0.92 -15.12
C THR A 41 -0.32 -0.33 -16.31
N LYS A 42 -1.54 0.18 -16.12
CA LYS A 42 -2.39 0.69 -17.20
C LYS A 42 -2.48 2.22 -17.24
N THR A 43 -2.04 2.90 -16.19
CA THR A 43 -2.09 4.37 -16.15
C THR A 43 -1.07 4.95 -17.12
N ASP A 44 -1.41 6.07 -17.76
CA ASP A 44 -0.46 6.85 -18.54
C ASP A 44 0.59 7.45 -17.60
N ILE A 45 1.87 7.32 -17.96
CA ILE A 45 3.00 7.82 -17.18
C ILE A 45 3.09 9.36 -17.28
N THR A 46 2.70 9.93 -18.42
CA THR A 46 2.68 11.38 -18.65
C THR A 46 1.47 12.04 -17.99
N LYS A 47 0.40 11.28 -17.77
CA LYS A 47 -0.84 11.74 -17.15
C LYS A 47 -1.44 10.68 -16.22
N PRO A 48 -0.81 10.41 -15.07
CA PRO A 48 -1.27 9.36 -14.18
C PRO A 48 -2.62 9.70 -13.53
N SER A 49 -3.41 8.68 -13.24
CA SER A 49 -4.67 8.85 -12.52
C SER A 49 -4.42 9.41 -11.11
N VAL A 50 -4.92 10.63 -10.86
CA VAL A 50 -4.78 11.29 -9.55
C VAL A 50 -5.45 10.49 -8.45
N SER A 51 -6.59 9.87 -8.72
CA SER A 51 -7.27 9.01 -7.74
C SER A 51 -6.45 7.75 -7.41
N LEU A 52 -5.76 7.19 -8.40
CA LEU A 52 -4.86 6.07 -8.19
C LEU A 52 -3.64 6.46 -7.35
N ILE A 53 -3.02 7.61 -7.64
CA ILE A 53 -1.92 8.14 -6.83
C ILE A 53 -2.36 8.34 -5.39
N ARG A 54 -3.53 8.96 -5.18
CA ARG A 54 -4.06 9.19 -3.83
C ARG A 54 -4.32 7.89 -3.08
N LYS A 55 -4.85 6.86 -3.75
CA LYS A 55 -5.07 5.53 -3.18
C LYS A 55 -3.77 4.83 -2.77
N ILE A 56 -2.68 5.00 -3.53
CA ILE A 56 -1.38 4.39 -3.26
C ILE A 56 -0.62 5.15 -2.17
N CYS A 57 -0.54 6.49 -2.28
CA CYS A 57 0.26 7.32 -1.39
C CYS A 57 -0.43 7.62 -0.06
N TYR A 58 -1.77 7.71 -0.05
CA TYR A 58 -2.55 8.09 1.14
C TYR A 58 -3.63 7.05 1.46
N PRO A 59 -3.27 5.76 1.67
CA PRO A 59 -4.25 4.68 1.78
C PRO A 59 -5.13 4.80 3.05
N LYS A 60 -4.66 5.48 4.10
CA LYS A 60 -5.43 5.78 5.31
C LYS A 60 -6.58 6.77 5.07
N SER A 61 -6.36 7.75 4.19
CA SER A 61 -7.35 8.78 3.86
C SER A 61 -8.32 8.35 2.75
N HIS A 62 -8.03 7.22 2.09
CA HIS A 62 -8.79 6.70 0.94
C HIS A 62 -9.23 5.23 1.15
N SER A 63 -9.32 4.79 2.40
CA SER A 63 -9.95 3.52 2.76
C SER A 63 -11.46 3.66 2.75
N PHE A 64 -12.17 2.69 2.17
CA PHE A 64 -13.61 2.56 2.34
C PHE A 64 -13.87 2.04 3.77
N THR A 65 -14.45 2.87 4.64
CA THR A 65 -15.09 2.44 5.89
C THR A 65 -16.47 1.88 5.60
#